data_AF-A0A838JAG1-F1
#
_entry.id   AF-A0A838JAG1-F1
#
_cell.length_a   1.000
_cell.length_b   1.000
_cell.length_c   1.000
_cell.angle_alpha   90.00
_cell.angle_beta   90.00
_cell.angle_gamma   90.00
#
_symmetry.space_group_name_H-M   'P 1'
#
loop_
_entity.id
_entity.type
_entity.pdbx_description
1 polymer ?
#
loop_
_entity_poly.entity_id
_entity_poly.type
_entity_poly.pdbx_seq_one_letter_code
_entity_poly.pdbx_strand_id
1 'polypeptide(L)'
;MKTLVMITGVLAKDYLTGYFKENEDKLTPQERAAAMVKGFDILGVEGGSDTIYHYRISASQAPTDLAKWAFRAAEIDCIGASGRTWGNGQKGPMDADVTFTAIEVKAVELAVIQKEAERRNEQAKLDSDAYKAQRRALDALEVAVKARLAQATADAKPGK
;
A
#
# COMPACT_ATOMS: atom_id res chain seq x y z
N MET A 1 -5.59 -10.84 -3.22
CA MET A 1 -5.45 -9.91 -2.08
C MET A 1 -6.62 -8.96 -2.18
N LYS A 2 -7.49 -8.97 -1.17
CA LYS A 2 -8.69 -8.14 -1.19
C LYS A 2 -8.43 -6.83 -0.47
N THR A 3 -8.85 -5.72 -1.06
CA THR A 3 -8.75 -4.40 -0.44
C THR A 3 -10.08 -3.65 -0.60
N LEU A 4 -10.46 -2.92 0.45
CA LEU A 4 -11.66 -2.07 0.47
C LEU A 4 -11.24 -0.64 0.12
N VAL A 5 -11.83 -0.09 -0.94
CA VAL A 5 -11.51 1.25 -1.44
C VAL A 5 -12.74 2.10 -1.67
N MET A 6 -12.61 3.40 -1.42
CA MET A 6 -13.45 4.39 -2.07
C MET A 6 -12.90 4.64 -3.47
N ILE A 7 -13.69 4.34 -4.50
CA ILE A 7 -13.31 4.67 -5.87
C ILE A 7 -13.43 6.19 -6.03
N THR A 8 -12.35 6.84 -6.45
CA THR A 8 -12.32 8.29 -6.74
C THR A 8 -12.48 8.58 -8.22
N GLY A 9 -12.16 7.61 -9.09
CA GLY A 9 -12.36 7.73 -10.52
C GLY A 9 -12.12 6.42 -11.26
N VAL A 10 -12.66 6.32 -12.47
CA VAL A 10 -12.44 5.18 -13.37
C VAL A 10 -12.12 5.72 -14.76
N LEU A 11 -11.00 5.30 -15.32
CA LEU A 11 -10.51 5.74 -16.62
C LEU A 11 -10.37 4.54 -17.55
N ALA A 12 -10.89 4.63 -18.78
CA ALA A 12 -10.59 3.64 -19.80
C ALA A 12 -9.08 3.69 -20.13
N LYS A 13 -8.43 2.53 -20.17
CA LYS A 13 -6.98 2.45 -20.37
C LYS A 13 -6.60 1.17 -21.08
N ASP A 14 -5.76 1.33 -22.08
CA ASP A 14 -5.05 0.23 -22.71
C ASP A 14 -3.69 0.08 -22.04
N TYR A 15 -3.33 -1.14 -21.63
CA TYR A 15 -2.09 -1.39 -20.89
C TYR A 15 -1.48 -2.75 -21.22
N LEU A 16 -0.16 -2.82 -21.09
CA LEU A 16 0.57 -4.10 -21.08
C LEU A 16 0.58 -4.68 -19.66
N THR A 17 0.63 -6.00 -19.57
CA THR A 17 0.71 -6.73 -18.30
C THR A 17 1.69 -7.91 -18.40
N GLY A 18 2.18 -8.38 -17.26
CA GLY A 18 3.09 -9.53 -17.15
C GLY A 18 4.30 -9.45 -18.07
N TYR A 19 4.58 -10.54 -18.78
CA TYR A 19 5.73 -10.70 -19.67
C TYR A 19 5.90 -9.55 -20.69
N PHE A 20 4.79 -9.09 -21.30
CA PHE A 20 4.82 -8.03 -22.31
C PHE A 20 5.18 -6.67 -21.71
N LYS A 21 4.79 -6.41 -20.45
CA LYS A 21 5.15 -5.15 -19.78
C LYS A 21 6.63 -5.14 -19.39
N GLU A 22 7.16 -6.26 -18.92
CA GLU A 22 8.56 -6.41 -18.52
C GLU A 22 9.55 -6.32 -19.69
N ASN A 23 9.08 -6.60 -20.90
CA ASN A 23 9.89 -6.59 -22.13
C ASN A 23 9.37 -5.56 -23.14
N GLU A 24 8.67 -4.51 -22.68
CA GLU A 24 8.05 -3.51 -23.55
C GLU A 24 9.06 -2.86 -24.52
N ASP A 25 10.31 -2.70 -24.10
CA ASP A 25 11.42 -2.16 -24.88
C ASP A 25 11.88 -3.08 -26.03
N LYS A 26 11.56 -4.37 -25.95
CA LYS A 26 11.91 -5.38 -26.95
C LYS A 26 10.78 -5.67 -27.94
N LEU A 27 9.58 -5.14 -27.70
CA LEU A 27 8.42 -5.37 -28.57
C LEU A 27 8.49 -4.48 -29.80
N THR A 28 8.21 -5.05 -30.97
CA THR A 28 7.90 -4.24 -32.14
C THR A 28 6.60 -3.45 -31.92
N PRO A 29 6.35 -2.36 -32.65
CA PRO A 29 5.09 -1.61 -32.53
C PRO A 29 3.84 -2.46 -32.76
N GLN A 30 3.92 -3.47 -33.64
CA GLN A 30 2.81 -4.37 -33.98
C GLN A 30 2.54 -5.37 -32.86
N GLU A 31 3.58 -6.01 -32.33
CA GLU A 31 3.47 -6.92 -31.18
C GLU A 31 2.94 -6.17 -29.95
N ARG A 32 3.45 -4.95 -29.72
CA ARG A 32 2.98 -4.10 -28.64
C ARG A 32 1.50 -3.80 -28.79
N ALA A 33 1.04 -3.37 -29.96
CA ALA A 33 -0.37 -3.07 -30.20
C ALA A 33 -1.28 -4.30 -30.02
N ALA A 34 -0.83 -5.49 -30.45
CA ALA A 34 -1.56 -6.73 -30.28
C ALA A 34 -1.61 -7.23 -28.82
N ALA A 35 -0.58 -6.92 -28.03
CA ALA A 35 -0.48 -7.32 -26.62
C ALA A 35 -1.21 -6.37 -25.65
N MET A 36 -1.75 -5.24 -26.13
CA MET A 36 -2.48 -4.30 -25.27
C MET A 36 -3.78 -4.91 -24.75
N VAL A 37 -3.91 -4.94 -23.43
CA VAL A 37 -5.16 -5.29 -22.76
C VAL A 37 -6.03 -4.03 -22.69
N LYS A 38 -7.24 -4.12 -23.24
CA LYS A 38 -8.27 -3.10 -23.07
C LYS A 38 -8.91 -3.27 -21.70
N GLY A 39 -8.99 -2.19 -20.92
CA GLY A 39 -9.56 -2.25 -19.59
C GLY A 39 -9.77 -0.89 -18.95
N PHE A 40 -9.74 -0.90 -17.63
CA PHE A 40 -9.96 0.27 -16.81
C PHE A 40 -8.85 0.45 -15.78
N ASP A 41 -8.50 1.70 -15.53
CA ASP A 41 -7.67 2.15 -14.42
C ASP A 41 -8.60 2.76 -13.37
N ILE A 42 -8.76 2.07 -12.25
CA ILE A 42 -9.59 2.47 -11.12
C ILE A 42 -8.67 3.20 -10.14
N LEU A 43 -9.01 4.46 -9.86
CA LEU A 43 -8.37 5.25 -8.83
C LEU A 43 -9.12 5.01 -7.53
N GLY A 44 -8.43 4.54 -6.50
CA GLY A 44 -9.05 4.16 -5.24
C GLY A 44 -8.25 4.65 -4.04
N VAL A 45 -8.95 5.08 -3.00
CA VAL A 45 -8.37 5.42 -1.70
C VAL A 45 -8.78 4.35 -0.70
N GLU A 46 -7.81 3.71 -0.07
CA GLU A 46 -8.08 2.77 1.03
C GLU A 46 -8.56 3.50 2.29
N GLY A 47 -9.40 2.85 3.09
CA GLY A 47 -9.83 3.40 4.39
C GLY A 47 -8.62 3.79 5.26
N GLY A 48 -8.56 5.07 5.64
CA GLY A 48 -7.48 5.64 6.46
C GLY A 48 -6.19 6.00 5.72
N SER A 49 -6.16 5.95 4.39
CA SER A 49 -5.03 6.40 3.57
C SER A 49 -5.32 7.74 2.90
N ASP A 50 -4.30 8.60 2.78
CA ASP A 50 -4.34 9.81 1.96
C ASP A 50 -3.81 9.57 0.53
N THR A 51 -3.39 8.32 0.24
CA THR A 51 -2.79 7.94 -1.05
C THR A 51 -3.87 7.42 -1.99
N ILE A 52 -3.84 7.90 -3.24
CA ILE A 52 -4.61 7.31 -4.33
C ILE A 52 -3.80 6.16 -4.92
N TYR A 53 -4.36 4.98 -4.90
CA TYR A 53 -3.80 3.79 -5.51
C TYR A 53 -4.47 3.52 -6.87
N HIS A 54 -3.71 2.91 -7.78
CA HIS A 54 -4.19 2.53 -9.10
C HIS A 54 -4.49 1.02 -9.14
N TYR A 55 -5.69 0.66 -9.59
CA TYR A 55 -6.10 -0.74 -9.77
C TYR A 55 -6.54 -0.94 -11.22
N ARG A 56 -5.86 -1.84 -11.94
CA ARG A 56 -6.19 -2.15 -13.34
C ARG A 56 -6.97 -3.44 -13.45
N ILE A 57 -8.08 -3.39 -14.17
CA ILE A 57 -8.90 -4.56 -14.48
C ILE A 57 -9.15 -4.62 -15.99
N SER A 58 -9.13 -5.83 -16.54
CA SER A 58 -9.46 -6.03 -17.95
C SER A 58 -10.95 -5.76 -18.20
N ALA A 59 -11.31 -5.28 -19.39
CA ALA A 59 -12.70 -4.99 -19.71
C ALA A 59 -13.60 -6.24 -19.65
N SER A 60 -13.04 -7.45 -19.85
CA SER A 60 -13.78 -8.71 -19.75
C SER A 60 -14.08 -9.13 -18.31
N GLN A 61 -13.34 -8.61 -17.33
CA GLN A 61 -13.54 -8.88 -15.90
C GLN A 61 -14.24 -7.71 -15.17
N ALA A 62 -14.29 -6.54 -15.80
CA ALA A 62 -14.88 -5.35 -15.22
C ALA A 62 -16.41 -5.43 -15.13
N PRO A 63 -17.03 -4.92 -14.04
CA PRO A 63 -18.47 -4.69 -14.00
C PRO A 63 -18.95 -3.79 -15.16
N THR A 64 -20.13 -4.07 -15.70
CA THR A 64 -20.66 -3.38 -16.90
C THR A 64 -20.83 -1.87 -16.71
N ASP A 65 -21.15 -1.41 -15.50
CA ASP A 65 -21.36 0.00 -15.16
C ASP A 65 -20.19 0.63 -14.40
N LEU A 66 -19.03 -0.03 -14.35
CA LEU A 66 -17.84 0.38 -13.58
C LEU A 66 -17.44 1.84 -13.86
N ALA A 67 -17.54 2.30 -15.11
CA ALA A 67 -17.22 3.69 -15.49
C ALA A 67 -18.03 4.76 -14.72
N LYS A 68 -19.16 4.38 -14.10
CA LYS A 68 -20.02 5.26 -13.29
C LYS A 68 -19.77 5.14 -11.79
N TRP A 69 -18.78 4.36 -11.36
CA TRP A 69 -18.54 4.06 -9.96
C TRP A 69 -17.67 5.10 -9.23
N ALA A 70 -17.54 6.30 -9.77
CA ALA A 70 -16.92 7.41 -9.03
C ALA A 70 -17.66 7.64 -7.70
N PHE A 71 -16.89 7.75 -6.61
CA PHE A 71 -17.33 7.87 -5.23
C PHE A 71 -18.17 6.70 -4.71
N ARG A 72 -18.01 5.51 -5.30
CA ARG A 72 -18.59 4.28 -4.75
C ARG A 72 -17.57 3.49 -3.96
N ALA A 73 -18.07 2.85 -2.91
CA ALA A 73 -17.32 1.88 -2.14
C ALA A 73 -17.21 0.55 -2.91
N ALA A 74 -16.00 -0.01 -2.98
CA ALA A 74 -15.75 -1.29 -3.63
C ALA A 74 -14.76 -2.17 -2.87
N GLU A 75 -14.96 -3.48 -2.97
CA GLU A 75 -13.94 -4.48 -2.70
C GLU A 75 -13.25 -4.84 -4.03
N ILE A 76 -11.93 -4.75 -4.06
CA ILE A 76 -11.11 -5.11 -5.22
C ILE A 76 -10.24 -6.30 -4.83
N ASP A 77 -10.30 -7.39 -5.59
CA ASP A 77 -9.38 -8.52 -5.46
C ASP A 77 -8.23 -8.40 -6.46
N CYS A 78 -7.01 -8.37 -5.95
CA CYS A 78 -5.78 -8.18 -6.70
C CYS A 78 -4.90 -9.43 -6.67
N ILE A 79 -4.35 -9.80 -7.83
CA ILE A 79 -3.43 -10.94 -7.97
C ILE A 79 -1.96 -10.54 -7.93
N GLY A 80 -1.66 -9.25 -8.06
CA GLY A 80 -0.29 -8.75 -8.07
C GLY A 80 -0.25 -7.23 -8.12
N ALA A 81 0.97 -6.71 -8.05
CA ALA A 81 1.26 -5.29 -8.18
C ALA A 81 2.50 -5.09 -9.05
N SER A 82 2.54 -3.95 -9.73
CA SER A 82 3.69 -3.47 -10.50
C SER A 82 3.97 -2.01 -10.14
N GLY A 83 5.20 -1.54 -10.32
CA GLY A 83 5.62 -0.20 -9.88
C GLY A 83 6.47 -0.25 -8.61
N ARG A 84 6.50 0.85 -7.84
CA ARG A 84 7.41 1.01 -6.69
C ARG A 84 6.95 0.20 -5.47
N THR A 85 7.48 -1.01 -5.30
CA THR A 85 7.34 -1.74 -4.03
C THR A 85 8.41 -1.25 -3.05
N TRP A 86 7.98 -0.63 -1.95
CA TRP A 86 8.87 -0.38 -0.82
C TRP A 86 9.10 -1.71 -0.08
N GLY A 87 10.14 -2.43 -0.49
CA GLY A 87 10.62 -3.66 0.16
C GLY A 87 11.55 -4.49 -0.73
N ASN A 88 12.77 -4.74 -0.24
CA ASN A 88 13.76 -5.70 -0.77
C ASN A 88 14.33 -5.45 -2.19
N GLY A 89 14.82 -4.23 -2.44
CA GLY A 89 15.93 -4.04 -3.37
C GLY A 89 15.61 -3.88 -4.86
N GLN A 90 14.42 -3.38 -5.22
CA GLN A 90 14.13 -3.01 -6.61
C GLN A 90 14.30 -1.52 -6.91
N LYS A 91 14.72 -1.26 -8.16
CA LYS A 91 15.02 0.03 -8.77
C LYS A 91 13.82 0.57 -9.56
N GLY A 92 13.55 1.86 -9.39
CA GLY A 92 12.64 2.69 -10.19
C GLY A 92 12.77 4.16 -9.74
N PRO A 93 12.39 5.14 -10.56
CA PRO A 93 12.41 6.55 -10.14
C PRO A 93 11.52 6.76 -8.90
N MET A 94 11.89 7.70 -8.03
CA MET A 94 11.14 7.96 -6.78
C MET A 94 9.66 8.27 -7.03
N ASP A 95 9.31 8.75 -8.23
CA ASP A 95 7.97 9.21 -8.61
C ASP A 95 7.08 8.12 -9.22
N ALA A 96 7.45 6.83 -9.14
CA ALA A 96 6.68 5.76 -9.78
C ALA A 96 5.46 5.29 -8.93
N ASP A 97 4.26 5.51 -9.45
CA ASP A 97 2.99 5.03 -8.88
C ASP A 97 2.91 3.49 -8.83
N VAL A 98 2.33 2.95 -7.75
CA VAL A 98 2.02 1.51 -7.63
C VAL A 98 0.71 1.22 -8.34
N THR A 99 0.73 0.23 -9.24
CA THR A 99 -0.45 -0.27 -9.93
C THR A 99 -0.72 -1.72 -9.54
N PHE A 100 -1.89 -1.98 -8.99
CA PHE A 100 -2.39 -3.32 -8.66
C PHE A 100 -3.14 -3.93 -9.85
N THR A 101 -2.91 -5.22 -10.10
CA THR A 101 -3.67 -5.99 -11.10
C THR A 101 -4.89 -6.61 -10.43
N ALA A 102 -6.06 -6.06 -10.70
CA ALA A 102 -7.35 -6.53 -10.22
C ALA A 102 -7.94 -7.60 -11.15
N ILE A 103 -8.54 -8.63 -10.53
CA ILE A 103 -9.26 -9.70 -11.23
C ILE A 103 -10.76 -9.65 -10.99
N GLU A 104 -11.19 -8.95 -9.95
CA GLU A 104 -12.59 -8.80 -9.57
C GLU A 104 -12.79 -7.46 -8.83
N VAL A 105 -13.91 -6.79 -9.13
CA VAL A 105 -14.32 -5.55 -8.47
C VAL A 105 -15.78 -5.68 -8.11
N LYS A 106 -16.10 -5.53 -6.83
CA LYS A 106 -17.46 -5.66 -6.29
C LYS A 106 -17.87 -4.38 -5.60
N ALA A 107 -19.08 -3.89 -5.88
CA ALA A 107 -19.67 -2.81 -5.11
C ALA A 107 -19.94 -3.30 -3.69
N VAL A 108 -19.63 -2.47 -2.70
CA VAL A 108 -19.95 -2.73 -1.30
C VAL A 108 -20.65 -1.52 -0.71
N GLU A 109 -21.32 -1.72 0.43
CA GLU A 109 -21.94 -0.61 1.15
C GLU A 109 -20.88 0.31 1.74
N LEU A 110 -21.12 1.63 1.67
CA LEU A 110 -20.22 2.64 2.23
C LEU A 110 -19.94 2.42 3.72
N ALA A 111 -20.93 1.93 4.47
CA ALA A 111 -20.82 1.64 5.89
C ALA A 111 -19.69 0.63 6.20
N VAL A 112 -19.42 -0.30 5.28
CA VAL A 112 -18.34 -1.30 5.44
C VAL A 112 -16.97 -0.61 5.40
N ILE A 113 -16.78 0.36 4.50
CA ILE A 113 -15.53 1.11 4.39
C ILE A 113 -15.32 2.03 5.58
N GLN A 114 -16.38 2.71 6.03
CA GLN A 114 -16.30 3.59 7.21
C GLN A 114 -15.91 2.80 8.46
N LYS A 115 -16.55 1.65 8.69
CA LYS A 115 -16.23 0.77 9.82
C LYS A 115 -14.79 0.26 9.77
N GLU A 116 -14.28 -0.07 8.59
CA GLU A 116 -12.89 -0.49 8.42
C GLU A 116 -11.90 0.67 8.66
N ALA A 117 -12.24 1.89 8.24
CA ALA A 117 -11.45 3.09 8.52
C ALA A 117 -11.41 3.39 10.03
N GLU A 118 -12.54 3.29 10.73
CA GLU A 118 -12.61 3.41 12.19
C GLU A 118 -11.72 2.36 12.87
N ARG A 119 -11.83 1.09 12.46
CA ARG A 119 -11.00 -0.01 12.99
C ARG A 119 -9.51 0.24 12.78
N ARG A 120 -9.09 0.70 11.59
CA ARG A 120 -7.69 1.01 11.30
C ARG A 120 -7.18 2.19 12.15
N ASN A 121 -7.99 3.22 12.35
CA ASN A 121 -7.64 4.36 13.20
C ASN A 121 -7.50 3.95 14.67
N GLU A 122 -8.41 3.11 15.17
CA GLU A 122 -8.32 2.55 16.53
C GLU A 122 -7.06 1.71 16.70
N GLN A 123 -6.75 0.83 15.74
CA GLN A 123 -5.52 0.03 15.78
C GLN A 123 -4.27 0.91 15.75
N ALA A 124 -4.21 1.91 14.87
CA ALA A 124 -3.08 2.83 14.80
C ALA A 124 -2.86 3.61 16.12
N LYS A 125 -3.96 3.96 16.81
CA LYS A 125 -3.89 4.58 18.13
C LYS A 125 -3.32 3.61 19.18
N LEU A 126 -3.79 2.36 19.19
CA LEU A 126 -3.26 1.31 20.08
C LEU A 126 -1.77 1.07 19.84
N ASP A 127 -1.35 0.96 18.57
CA ASP A 127 0.05 0.78 18.19
C ASP A 127 0.91 1.98 18.61
N SER A 128 0.39 3.21 18.46
CA SER A 128 1.06 4.43 18.93
C SER A 128 1.25 4.45 20.45
N ASP A 129 0.23 4.04 21.20
CA ASP A 129 0.30 4.01 22.67
C ASP A 129 1.24 2.89 23.17
N ALA A 130 1.23 1.72 22.51
CA ALA A 130 2.18 0.65 22.75
C ALA A 130 3.63 1.11 22.48
N TYR A 131 3.86 1.81 21.37
CA TYR A 131 5.17 2.38 21.04
C TYR A 131 5.65 3.38 22.08
N LYS A 132 4.77 4.29 22.54
CA LYS A 132 5.11 5.25 23.62
C LYS A 132 5.45 4.54 24.93
N ALA A 133 4.71 3.50 25.29
CA ALA A 133 4.98 2.71 26.49
C ALA A 133 6.34 1.99 26.39
N GLN A 134 6.62 1.36 25.24
CA GLN A 134 7.90 0.74 24.96
C GLN A 134 9.04 1.76 25.02
N ARG A 135 8.85 2.96 24.46
CA ARG A 135 9.86 4.02 24.49
C ARG A 135 10.16 4.48 25.92
N ARG A 136 9.13 4.69 26.74
CA ARG A 136 9.32 5.04 28.17
C ARG A 136 10.07 3.94 28.93
N ALA A 137 9.78 2.67 28.67
CA ALA A 137 10.49 1.55 29.29
C ALA A 137 11.97 1.52 28.88
N LEU A 138 12.27 1.79 27.61
CA LEU A 138 13.64 1.88 27.09
C LEU A 138 14.40 3.06 27.72
N ASP A 139 13.78 4.24 27.80
CA ASP A 139 14.41 5.41 28.42
C ASP A 139 14.72 5.16 29.91
N ALA A 140 13.80 4.51 30.64
CA ALA A 140 14.03 4.11 32.04
C ALA A 140 15.17 3.08 32.19
N LEU A 141 15.23 2.11 31.29
CA LEU A 141 16.33 1.14 31.24
C LEU A 141 17.67 1.81 30.97
N GLU A 142 17.71 2.78 30.05
CA GLU A 142 18.91 3.55 29.73
C GLU A 142 19.43 4.30 30.97
N VAL A 143 18.55 4.96 31.73
CA VAL A 143 18.90 5.64 32.98
C VAL A 143 19.49 4.66 33.99
N ALA A 144 18.84 3.50 34.20
CA ALA A 144 19.30 2.48 35.14
C ALA A 144 20.68 1.89 34.74
N VAL A 145 20.89 1.64 33.45
CA VAL A 145 22.17 1.14 32.93
C VAL A 145 23.27 2.19 33.08
N LYS A 146 22.99 3.46 32.75
CA LYS A 146 23.95 4.56 32.95
C LYS A 146 24.35 4.72 34.41
N ALA A 147 23.39 4.67 35.33
CA ALA A 147 23.65 4.73 36.77
C ALA A 147 24.55 3.57 37.25
N ARG A 148 24.23 2.34 36.82
CA ARG A 148 25.04 1.15 37.16
C ARG A 148 26.47 1.24 36.63
N LEU A 149 26.65 1.70 35.39
CA LEU A 149 27.97 1.85 34.77
C LEU A 149 28.80 2.99 35.43
N ALA A 150 28.15 4.09 35.79
CA ALA A 150 28.80 5.18 36.52
C ALA A 150 29.29 4.72 37.90
N GLN A 151 28.47 3.96 38.64
CA GLN A 151 28.83 3.39 39.94
C GLN A 151 30.02 2.42 39.81
N ALA A 152 29.96 1.48 38.86
CA ALA A 152 31.06 0.54 38.62
C ALA A 152 32.38 1.23 38.24
N THR A 153 32.30 2.38 37.56
CA THR A 153 33.49 3.19 37.21
C THR A 153 34.04 3.96 38.42
N ALA A 154 33.16 4.39 39.34
CA ALA A 154 33.56 5.04 40.59
C ALA A 154 34.24 4.05 41.53
N ASP A 155 33.68 2.84 41.67
CA ASP A 155 34.23 1.77 42.50
C ASP A 155 35.57 1.23 41.97
N ALA A 156 35.83 1.37 40.66
CA ALA A 156 37.06 0.96 40.00
C ALA A 156 38.21 1.98 40.10
N LYS A 157 38.01 3.17 40.67
CA LYS A 157 39.12 4.10 40.99
C LYS A 157 39.64 3.81 42.41
N PRO A 158 40.83 3.19 42.56
CA PRO A 158 41.44 3.06 43.87
C PRO A 158 41.84 4.45 44.37
N GLY A 159 41.64 4.68 45.67
CA GLY A 159 42.07 5.90 46.35
C GLY A 159 43.52 6.24 46.02
N LYS A 160 43.76 7.53 45.74
CA LYS A 160 45.09 8.13 45.82
C LYS A 160 45.61 8.04 47.25
#